data_AF-A0A0W8FQ84-F1
#
_entry.id   AF-A0A0W8FQ84-F1
#
_cell.length_a   1.000
_cell.length_b   1.000
_cell.length_c   1.000
_cell.angle_alpha   90.00
_cell.angle_beta   90.00
_cell.angle_gamma   90.00
#
_symmetry.space_group_name_H-M   'P 1'
#
loop_
_entity.id
_entity.type
_entity.pdbx_description
1 polymer ?
#
loop_
_entity_poly.entity_id
_entity_poly.type
_entity_poly.pdbx_seq_one_letter_code
_entity_poly.pdbx_strand_id
1 'polypeptide(L)'
;MVPSSVAFIGKDLRTSEKITEKERSLSKALKMLNQYLDSNFEDVGNKFAETALKIHCGDEEKRNIKGTSTPQEEENLKEEGVQFYKISLPKMDS
;
A
#
# COMPACT_ATOMS: atom_id res chain seq x y z
N MET A 1 35.25 -21.16 45.07
CA MET A 1 34.91 -20.47 43.81
C MET A 1 33.64 -21.12 43.28
N VAL A 2 32.51 -20.43 43.34
CA VAL A 2 31.19 -20.96 42.92
C VAL A 2 31.07 -20.95 41.39
N PRO A 3 30.39 -21.93 40.76
CA PRO A 3 30.17 -21.93 39.32
C PRO A 3 29.00 -20.99 38.98
N SER A 4 29.04 -20.31 37.82
CA SER A 4 27.87 -19.58 37.32
C SER A 4 27.39 -20.25 36.04
N SER A 5 26.37 -21.10 36.19
CA SER A 5 25.52 -21.54 35.08
C SER A 5 24.40 -20.51 34.92
N VAL A 6 24.13 -20.09 33.69
CA VAL A 6 22.81 -19.60 33.30
C VAL A 6 22.33 -20.43 32.12
N ALA A 7 21.31 -21.24 32.37
CA ALA A 7 20.50 -21.89 31.37
C ALA A 7 19.28 -20.99 31.09
N PHE A 8 19.07 -20.60 29.83
CA PHE A 8 17.82 -19.99 29.40
C PHE A 8 16.92 -21.07 28.81
N ILE A 9 16.07 -21.67 29.66
CA ILE A 9 14.83 -22.32 29.23
C ILE A 9 13.73 -21.28 29.41
N GLY A 10 13.36 -20.66 28.29
CA GLY A 10 12.34 -19.62 28.21
C GLY A 10 11.61 -19.72 26.89
N LYS A 11 10.83 -20.80 26.75
CA LYS A 11 9.86 -20.96 25.66
C LYS A 11 8.75 -19.93 25.87
N ASP A 12 8.89 -18.73 25.32
CA ASP A 12 7.77 -17.81 25.13
C ASP A 12 7.13 -18.06 23.76
N LEU A 13 6.28 -19.10 23.72
CA LEU A 13 5.32 -19.28 22.63
C LEU A 13 4.19 -18.22 22.63
N ARG A 14 4.23 -17.23 23.54
CA ARG A 14 3.17 -16.22 23.74
C ARG A 14 3.39 -14.88 23.04
N THR A 15 4.43 -14.75 22.21
CA THR A 15 4.65 -13.57 21.35
C THR A 15 4.23 -13.84 19.90
N SER A 16 4.03 -15.11 19.51
CA SER A 16 3.67 -15.50 18.13
C SER A 16 2.19 -15.25 17.78
N GLU A 17 1.28 -15.36 18.77
CA GLU A 17 -0.17 -15.24 18.53
C GLU A 17 -0.61 -13.77 18.33
N LYS A 18 0.03 -12.80 19.00
CA LYS A 18 -0.31 -11.37 18.83
C LYS A 18 0.15 -10.78 17.48
N ILE A 19 1.24 -11.31 16.92
CA ILE A 19 1.73 -10.90 15.60
C ILE A 19 0.73 -11.39 14.55
N THR A 20 0.30 -12.65 14.62
CA THR A 20 -0.63 -13.25 13.66
C THR A 20 -2.03 -12.64 13.65
N GLU A 21 -2.60 -12.26 14.81
CA GLU A 21 -3.89 -11.55 14.84
C GLU A 21 -3.83 -10.12 14.27
N LYS A 22 -2.74 -9.40 14.56
CA LYS A 22 -2.52 -8.04 14.04
C LYS A 22 -2.25 -8.07 12.53
N GLU A 23 -1.42 -9.00 12.07
CA GLU A 23 -1.18 -9.27 10.64
C GLU A 23 -2.50 -9.60 9.94
N ARG A 24 -3.30 -10.53 10.47
CA ARG A 24 -4.60 -10.91 9.88
C ARG A 24 -5.59 -9.76 9.82
N SER A 25 -5.59 -8.89 10.83
CA SER A 25 -6.42 -7.68 10.87
C SER A 25 -5.97 -6.64 9.84
N LEU A 26 -4.66 -6.44 9.68
CA LEU A 26 -4.07 -5.56 8.66
C LEU A 26 -4.35 -6.08 7.26
N SER A 27 -4.13 -7.37 7.00
CA SER A 27 -4.45 -8.00 5.71
C SER A 27 -5.93 -7.83 5.34
N LYS A 28 -6.84 -7.97 6.32
CA LYS A 28 -8.28 -7.76 6.09
C LYS A 28 -8.58 -6.30 5.75
N ALA A 29 -7.98 -5.35 6.45
CA ALA A 29 -8.13 -3.92 6.18
C ALA A 29 -7.61 -3.55 4.78
N LEU A 30 -6.43 -4.04 4.40
CA LEU A 30 -5.86 -3.83 3.06
C LEU A 30 -6.73 -4.43 1.96
N LYS A 31 -7.32 -5.61 2.19
CA LYS A 31 -8.25 -6.23 1.25
C LYS A 31 -9.52 -5.38 1.06
N MET A 32 -10.09 -4.86 2.16
CA MET A 32 -11.25 -3.97 2.09
C MET A 32 -10.94 -2.67 1.35
N LEU A 33 -9.75 -2.09 1.57
CA LEU A 33 -9.29 -0.91 0.84
C LEU A 33 -9.17 -1.21 -0.66
N ASN A 34 -8.51 -2.31 -1.04
CA ASN A 34 -8.41 -2.70 -2.46
C ASN A 34 -9.79 -2.87 -3.08
N GLN A 35 -10.70 -3.59 -2.43
CA GLN A 35 -12.07 -3.77 -2.94
C GLN A 35 -12.81 -2.44 -3.10
N TYR A 36 -12.62 -1.50 -2.18
CA TYR A 36 -13.19 -0.16 -2.30
C TYR A 36 -12.61 0.59 -3.50
N LEU A 37 -11.29 0.53 -3.70
CA LEU A 37 -10.64 1.13 -4.86
C LEU A 37 -11.14 0.50 -6.17
N ASP A 38 -11.20 -0.83 -6.26
CA ASP A 38 -11.76 -1.54 -7.43
C ASP A 38 -13.21 -1.15 -7.75
N SER A 39 -14.02 -0.86 -6.73
CA SER A 39 -15.44 -0.56 -6.93
C SER A 39 -15.71 0.92 -7.22
N ASN A 40 -14.81 1.83 -6.84
CA ASN A 40 -15.03 3.29 -6.89
C ASN A 40 -14.06 4.02 -7.82
N PHE A 41 -12.97 3.37 -8.27
CA PHE A 41 -11.93 3.95 -9.10
C PHE A 41 -11.75 3.10 -10.36
N GLU A 42 -11.69 3.78 -11.50
CA GLU A 42 -11.37 3.18 -12.79
C GLU A 42 -9.88 2.81 -12.84
N ASP A 43 -9.56 1.55 -13.14
CA ASP A 43 -8.18 1.10 -13.30
C ASP A 43 -7.68 1.45 -14.71
N VAL A 44 -6.78 2.44 -14.77
CA VAL A 44 -6.12 2.87 -16.01
C VAL A 44 -4.72 2.28 -16.17
N GLY A 45 -4.29 1.41 -15.25
CA GLY A 45 -3.00 0.75 -15.27
C GLY A 45 -1.82 1.74 -15.38
N ASN A 46 -0.91 1.45 -16.31
CA ASN A 46 0.29 2.27 -16.55
C ASN A 46 0.01 3.61 -17.26
N LYS A 47 -1.25 3.97 -17.54
CA LYS A 47 -1.62 5.26 -18.14
C LYS A 47 -2.05 6.28 -17.11
N PHE A 48 -1.87 5.98 -15.82
CA PHE A 48 -2.31 6.85 -14.73
C PHE A 48 -1.82 8.29 -14.89
N ALA A 49 -0.54 8.48 -15.20
CA ALA A 49 0.03 9.81 -15.34
C ALA A 49 -0.59 10.60 -16.50
N GLU A 50 -0.75 9.96 -17.66
CA GLU A 50 -1.37 10.58 -18.83
C GLU A 50 -2.83 10.97 -18.56
N THR A 51 -3.62 10.06 -18.01
CA THR A 51 -5.04 10.32 -17.72
C THR A 51 -5.20 11.36 -16.61
N ALA A 52 -4.37 11.33 -15.57
CA ALA A 52 -4.40 12.32 -14.49
C ALA A 52 -4.13 13.73 -15.01
N LEU A 53 -3.15 13.89 -15.91
CA LEU A 53 -2.86 15.16 -16.57
C LEU A 53 -4.03 15.63 -17.44
N LYS A 54 -4.61 14.75 -18.26
CA LYS A 54 -5.78 15.11 -19.09
C LYS A 54 -6.97 15.56 -18.25
N ILE A 55 -7.26 14.87 -17.14
CA ILE A 55 -8.31 15.25 -16.20
C ILE A 55 -8.00 16.60 -15.53
N HIS A 56 -6.73 16.86 -15.21
CA HIS A 56 -6.30 18.13 -14.62
C HIS A 56 -6.46 19.30 -15.60
N CYS A 57 -6.04 19.12 -16.86
CA CYS A 57 -6.17 20.12 -17.92
C CYS A 57 -7.61 20.32 -18.41
N GLY A 58 -8.51 19.37 -18.13
CA GLY A 58 -9.91 19.40 -18.58
C GLY A 58 -10.14 18.78 -19.96
N ASP A 59 -9.17 18.03 -20.48
CA ASP A 59 -9.26 17.28 -21.75
C ASP A 59 -10.11 16.01 -21.61
N GLU A 60 -10.26 15.49 -20.39
CA GLU A 60 -11.08 14.32 -20.06
C GLU A 60 -12.09 14.60 -18.93
N GLU A 61 -13.15 13.79 -18.88
CA GLU A 61 -14.13 13.85 -17.80
C GLU A 61 -13.49 13.54 -16.43
N LYS A 62 -13.79 14.38 -15.45
CA LYS A 62 -13.33 14.23 -14.06
C LYS A 62 -13.97 12.98 -13.44
N ARG A 63 -13.14 11.98 -13.18
CA ARG A 63 -13.51 10.71 -12.55
C ARG A 63 -12.39 10.21 -11.64
N ASN A 64 -12.75 9.28 -10.75
CA ASN A 64 -11.80 8.63 -9.86
C ASN A 64 -11.01 7.58 -10.66
N ILE A 65 -9.69 7.74 -10.73
CA ILE A 65 -8.80 6.80 -11.43
C ILE A 65 -7.77 6.21 -10.48
N LYS A 66 -7.40 4.95 -10.71
CA LYS A 66 -6.28 4.27 -10.05
C LYS A 66 -5.38 3.66 -11.11
N GLY A 67 -4.10 3.49 -10.78
CA GLY A 67 -3.16 2.86 -11.69
C GLY A 67 -1.76 2.87 -11.14
N THR A 68 -0.80 2.63 -12.03
CA THR A 68 0.61 2.57 -11.73
C THR A 68 1.33 3.72 -12.42
N SER A 69 2.41 4.19 -11.80
CA SER A 69 3.25 5.25 -12.35
C SER A 69 4.70 4.99 -11.97
N THR A 70 5.60 5.42 -12.84
CA THR A 70 7.03 5.46 -12.59
C THR A 70 7.40 6.67 -11.74
N PRO A 71 8.56 6.64 -11.05
CA PRO A 71 9.02 7.78 -10.26
C PRO A 71 9.14 9.08 -11.07
N GLN A 72 9.53 8.98 -12.34
CA GLN A 72 9.65 10.13 -13.23
C GLN A 72 8.29 10.72 -13.59
N GLU A 73 7.28 9.88 -13.85
CA GLU A 73 5.91 10.34 -14.08
C GLU A 73 5.31 10.99 -12.81
N GLU A 74 5.60 10.43 -11.64
CA GLU A 74 5.17 11.02 -10.35
C GLU A 74 5.77 12.41 -10.11
N GLU A 75 6.99 12.67 -10.59
CA GLU A 75 7.62 13.98 -10.53
C GLU A 75 6.91 14.97 -11.47
N ASN A 76 6.72 14.60 -12.73
CA ASN A 76 5.99 15.42 -13.70
C ASN A 76 4.59 15.78 -13.20
N LEU A 77 3.86 14.82 -12.61
CA LEU A 77 2.54 15.07 -12.03
C LEU A 77 2.57 16.13 -10.92
N LYS A 78 3.62 16.14 -10.08
CA LYS A 78 3.76 17.13 -9.01
C LYS A 78 4.13 18.51 -9.56
N GLU A 79 5.02 18.56 -10.56
CA GLU A 79 5.41 19.81 -11.21
C GLU A 79 4.20 20.49 -11.88
N GLU A 80 3.36 19.70 -12.54
CA GLU A 80 2.11 20.16 -13.16
C GLU A 80 1.00 20.48 -12.13
N GLY A 81 1.22 20.18 -10.84
CA GLY A 81 0.25 20.47 -9.77
C GLY A 81 -0.90 19.47 -9.66
N VAL A 82 -0.74 18.27 -10.22
CA VAL A 82 -1.70 17.17 -10.08
C VAL A 82 -1.60 16.57 -8.68
N GLN A 83 -2.71 16.57 -7.95
CA GLN A 83 -2.79 15.95 -6.63
C GLN A 83 -3.09 14.46 -6.74
N PHE A 84 -2.21 13.62 -6.20
CA PHE A 84 -2.39 12.17 -6.15
C PHE A 84 -1.91 11.58 -4.82
N TYR A 85 -2.39 10.38 -4.50
CA TYR A 85 -1.97 9.63 -3.33
C TYR A 85 -1.23 8.36 -3.76
N LYS A 86 -0.03 8.16 -3.21
CA LYS A 86 0.73 6.93 -3.40
C LYS A 86 0.40 5.94 -2.28
N ILE A 87 -0.17 4.81 -2.65
CA ILE A 87 -0.46 3.72 -1.73
C ILE A 87 0.59 2.62 -1.92
N SER A 88 1.54 2.54 -1.00
CA SER A 88 2.50 1.43 -0.95
C SER A 88 1.88 0.24 -0.23
N LEU A 89 1.26 -0.66 -0.99
CA LEU A 89 0.82 -1.94 -0.47
C LEU A 89 2.04 -2.87 -0.36
N PRO A 90 2.34 -3.44 0.82
CA PRO A 90 3.31 -4.53 0.88
C PRO A 90 2.81 -5.67 0.00
N LYS A 91 3.67 -6.18 -0.88
CA LYS A 91 3.37 -7.42 -1.61
C LYS A 91 3.28 -8.52 -0.58
N MET A 92 2.08 -9.04 -0.38
CA MET A 92 1.89 -10.24 0.42
C MET A 92 2.29 -11.39 -0.50
N ASP A 93 3.58 -11.71 -0.53
CA ASP A 93 4.07 -12.93 -1.16
C ASP A 93 3.32 -14.09 -0.50
N SER A 94 2.54 -14.80 -1.32
CA SER A 94 1.70 -15.92 -0.89
C SER A 94 2.47 -17.23 -0.88
#